data_AF-A0A7J8SMQ5-F1
#
_entry.id   AF-A0A7J8SMQ5-F1
#
_cell.length_a   1.000
_cell.length_b   1.000
_cell.length_c   1.000
_cell.angle_alpha   90.00
_cell.angle_beta   90.00
_cell.angle_gamma   90.00
#
_symmetry.space_group_name_H-M   'P 1'
#
loop_
_entity.id
_entity.type
_entity.pdbx_description
1 polymer ?
#
loop_
_entity_poly.entity_id
_entity_poly.type
_entity_poly.pdbx_seq_one_letter_code
_entity_poly.pdbx_strand_id
1 'polypeptide(L)'
;GILDEQFLQLQQLQDETSPNFVSEVVNIYFHESEKLLRNLRSLLMDREFSDYNKMGIHLNQFMGSSSSIGAKRIRNVCLAFRAASDQNNRAGCLSALEVLEHEYCFLKNKLHELFQ
;
A
#
# COMPACT_ATOMS: atom_id res chain seq x y z
N GLY A 1 11.46 8.84 5.93
CA GLY A 1 10.48 8.70 7.00
C GLY A 1 9.45 7.66 6.61
N ILE A 2 8.26 7.75 7.21
CA ILE A 2 7.07 6.95 6.84
C ILE A 2 6.55 7.44 5.48
N LEU A 3 6.48 8.77 5.36
CA LEU A 3 6.20 9.50 4.13
C LEU A 3 7.50 10.04 3.51
N ASP A 4 7.47 10.33 2.21
CA ASP A 4 8.53 11.00 1.47
C ASP A 4 8.05 12.32 0.82
N GLU A 5 8.89 12.91 -0.03
CA GLU A 5 8.64 14.21 -0.67
C GLU A 5 7.36 14.25 -1.52
N GLN A 6 6.88 13.10 -1.99
CA GLN A 6 5.65 13.05 -2.78
C GLN A 6 4.43 13.44 -1.94
N PHE A 7 4.44 13.20 -0.62
CA PHE A 7 3.37 13.67 0.26
C PHE A 7 3.37 15.20 0.38
N LEU A 8 4.55 15.84 0.40
CA LEU A 8 4.64 17.30 0.40
C LEU A 8 4.09 17.89 -0.89
N GLN A 9 4.41 17.26 -2.04
CA GLN A 9 3.83 17.65 -3.33
C GLN A 9 2.31 17.49 -3.34
N LEU A 10 1.78 16.42 -2.74
CA LEU A 10 0.34 16.22 -2.60
C LEU A 10 -0.30 17.34 -1.76
N GLN A 11 0.36 17.78 -0.68
CA GLN A 11 -0.11 18.91 0.13
C GLN A 11 -0.13 20.24 -0.62
N GLN A 12 0.81 20.45 -1.56
CA GLN A 12 0.86 21.67 -2.38
C GLN A 12 -0.29 21.78 -3.39
N LEU A 13 -1.01 20.69 -3.67
CA LEU A 13 -2.17 20.70 -4.56
C LEU A 13 -3.46 21.16 -3.86
N GLN A 14 -3.45 21.28 -2.53
CA GLN A 14 -4.58 21.76 -1.76
C GLN A 14 -4.55 23.28 -1.63
N ASP A 15 -5.68 23.92 -1.94
CA ASP A 15 -5.85 25.37 -1.87
C ASP A 15 -7.24 25.76 -1.33
N GLU A 16 -7.54 27.07 -1.32
CA GLU A 16 -8.82 27.60 -0.84
C GLU A 16 -10.04 27.11 -1.63
N THR A 17 -9.85 26.66 -2.88
CA THR A 17 -10.92 26.11 -3.73
C THR A 17 -11.14 24.62 -3.49
N SER A 18 -10.16 23.94 -2.89
CA SER A 18 -10.13 22.48 -2.69
C SER A 18 -9.61 22.10 -1.30
N PRO A 19 -10.17 22.65 -0.20
CA PRO A 19 -9.56 22.59 1.14
C PRO A 19 -9.44 21.18 1.74
N ASN A 20 -10.13 20.19 1.18
CA ASN A 20 -10.12 18.79 1.64
C ASN A 20 -9.33 17.85 0.72
N PHE A 21 -8.70 18.37 -0.34
CA PHE A 21 -8.10 17.56 -1.40
C PHE A 21 -7.18 16.46 -0.87
N VAL A 22 -6.27 16.77 0.05
CA VAL A 22 -5.34 15.77 0.59
C VAL A 22 -6.09 14.68 1.35
N SER A 23 -7.05 15.06 2.18
CA SER A 23 -7.85 14.12 2.97
C SER A 23 -8.67 13.17 2.09
N GLU A 24 -9.22 13.68 0.98
CA GLU A 24 -9.99 12.91 0.01
C GLU A 24 -9.10 11.90 -0.72
N VAL A 25 -7.93 12.33 -1.19
CA VAL A 25 -6.94 11.44 -1.83
C VAL A 25 -6.48 10.35 -0.87
N VAL A 26 -6.19 10.70 0.38
CA VAL A 26 -5.79 9.74 1.43
C VAL A 26 -6.91 8.73 1.72
N ASN A 27 -8.16 9.17 1.78
CA ASN A 27 -9.32 8.28 1.97
C ASN A 27 -9.49 7.30 0.79
N ILE A 28 -9.37 7.80 -0.45
CA ILE A 28 -9.41 6.96 -1.65
C ILE A 28 -8.29 5.92 -1.61
N TYR A 29 -7.07 6.33 -1.27
CA TYR A 29 -5.92 5.44 -1.14
C TYR A 29 -6.20 4.30 -0.16
N PHE A 30 -6.71 4.59 1.04
CA PHE A 30 -6.98 3.56 2.04
C PHE A 30 -8.11 2.62 1.62
N HIS A 31 -9.16 3.14 0.97
CA HIS A 31 -10.25 2.32 0.45
C HIS A 31 -9.78 1.32 -0.60
N GLU A 32 -8.93 1.75 -1.54
CA GLU A 32 -8.37 0.87 -2.57
C GLU A 32 -7.33 -0.11 -2.01
N SER A 33 -6.47 0.36 -1.10
CA SER A 33 -5.46 -0.47 -0.44
C SER A 33 -6.08 -1.63 0.35
N GLU A 34 -7.24 -1.43 0.98
CA GLU A 34 -7.95 -2.50 1.67
C GLU A 34 -8.41 -3.63 0.72
N LYS A 35 -8.85 -3.27 -0.50
CA LYS A 35 -9.20 -4.26 -1.54
C LYS A 35 -7.97 -5.04 -1.97
N LEU A 36 -6.84 -4.36 -2.19
CA LEU A 36 -5.58 -4.98 -2.57
C LEU A 36 -5.06 -5.94 -1.50
N LEU A 37 -5.07 -5.54 -0.22
CA LEU A 37 -4.69 -6.41 0.91
C LEU A 37 -5.54 -7.68 0.96
N ARG A 38 -6.88 -7.55 0.85
CA ARG A 38 -7.77 -8.71 0.84
C ARG A 38 -7.48 -9.66 -0.32
N ASN A 39 -7.20 -9.14 -1.51
CA ASN A 39 -6.86 -9.95 -2.67
C ASN A 39 -5.52 -10.68 -2.49
N LEU A 40 -4.48 -9.99 -1.99
CA LEU A 40 -3.17 -10.59 -1.69
C LEU A 40 -3.29 -11.71 -0.64
N ARG A 41 -4.05 -11.45 0.42
CA ARG A 41 -4.34 -12.45 1.47
C ARG A 41 -5.05 -13.66 0.89
N SER A 42 -6.10 -13.46 0.08
CA SER A 42 -6.84 -14.55 -0.56
C SER A 42 -5.94 -15.43 -1.42
N LEU A 43 -5.10 -14.82 -2.27
CA LEU A 43 -4.14 -15.52 -3.12
C LEU A 43 -3.10 -16.31 -2.33
N LEU A 44 -2.68 -15.80 -1.17
CA LEU A 44 -1.75 -16.51 -0.29
C LEU A 44 -2.43 -17.58 0.56
N MET A 45 -3.73 -17.50 0.84
CA MET A 45 -4.41 -18.53 1.63
C MET A 45 -4.60 -19.84 0.85
N ASP A 46 -4.66 -19.76 -0.49
CA ASP A 46 -4.61 -20.94 -1.35
C ASP A 46 -3.20 -21.57 -1.31
N ARG A 47 -3.10 -22.72 -0.61
CA ARG A 47 -1.83 -23.43 -0.40
C ARG A 47 -1.41 -24.27 -1.58
N GLU A 48 -2.35 -24.70 -2.44
CA GLU A 48 -2.04 -25.61 -3.54
C GLU A 48 -1.71 -24.81 -4.82
N PHE A 49 -2.37 -23.67 -5.05
CA PHE A 49 -2.23 -22.89 -6.28
C PHE A 49 -2.21 -21.38 -6.02
N SER A 50 -1.16 -20.87 -5.38
CA SER A 50 -0.95 -19.42 -5.30
C SER A 50 -0.63 -18.86 -6.70
N ASP A 51 -1.54 -18.07 -7.26
CA ASP A 51 -1.32 -17.34 -8.52
C ASP A 51 -0.39 -16.14 -8.30
N TYR A 52 0.92 -16.39 -8.41
CA TYR A 52 1.95 -15.37 -8.25
C TYR A 52 1.92 -14.28 -9.33
N ASN A 53 1.37 -14.57 -10.52
CA ASN A 53 1.20 -13.55 -11.57
C ASN A 53 0.14 -12.54 -11.15
N LYS A 54 -1.01 -13.02 -10.67
CA LYS A 54 -2.08 -12.15 -10.16
C LYS A 54 -1.65 -11.39 -8.91
N MET A 55 -0.85 -12.02 -8.04
CA MET A 55 -0.21 -11.35 -6.91
C MET A 55 0.68 -10.19 -7.36
N GLY A 56 1.48 -10.40 -8.41
CA GLY A 56 2.29 -9.37 -9.05
C GLY A 56 1.49 -8.16 -9.52
N ILE A 57 0.33 -8.40 -10.14
CA ILE A 57 -0.58 -7.32 -10.59
C ILE A 57 -1.05 -6.48 -9.40
N HIS A 58 -1.52 -7.13 -8.32
CA HIS A 58 -1.98 -6.42 -7.12
C HIS A 58 -0.83 -5.67 -6.42
N LEU A 59 0.37 -6.24 -6.38
CA LEU A 59 1.55 -5.57 -5.79
C LEU A 59 1.97 -4.36 -6.62
N ASN A 60 1.93 -4.44 -7.95
CA ASN A 60 2.22 -3.29 -8.82
C ASN A 60 1.22 -2.16 -8.60
N GLN A 61 -0.07 -2.47 -8.49
CA GLN A 61 -1.12 -1.49 -8.18
C GLN A 61 -0.87 -0.84 -6.82
N PHE A 62 -0.54 -1.63 -5.79
CA PHE A 62 -0.27 -1.13 -4.44
C PHE A 62 1.00 -0.27 -4.39
N MET A 63 2.06 -0.66 -5.10
CA MET A 63 3.27 0.16 -5.23
C MET A 63 2.98 1.51 -5.89
N GLY A 64 2.20 1.51 -6.97
CA GLY A 64 1.81 2.73 -7.68
C GLY A 64 1.00 3.69 -6.80
N SER A 65 -0.07 3.18 -6.17
CA SER A 65 -0.91 3.99 -5.29
C SER A 65 -0.17 4.46 -4.03
N SER A 66 0.71 3.64 -3.47
CA SER A 66 1.56 4.04 -2.34
C SER A 66 2.54 5.14 -2.75
N SER A 67 3.10 5.04 -3.96
CA SER A 67 3.99 6.05 -4.50
C SER A 67 3.26 7.38 -4.65
N SER A 68 2.05 7.41 -5.21
CA SER A 68 1.31 8.66 -5.47
C SER A 68 0.96 9.47 -4.22
N ILE A 69 0.91 8.84 -3.04
CA ILE A 69 0.69 9.53 -1.76
C ILE A 69 1.97 9.65 -0.91
N GLY A 70 3.12 9.23 -1.44
CA GLY A 70 4.40 9.23 -0.73
C GLY A 70 4.51 8.22 0.41
N ALA A 71 3.71 7.14 0.42
CA ALA A 71 3.75 6.06 1.41
C ALA A 71 4.97 5.14 1.23
N LYS A 72 6.16 5.70 1.47
CA LYS A 72 7.47 5.10 1.20
C LYS A 72 7.66 3.71 1.79
N ARG A 73 7.25 3.50 3.06
CA ARG A 73 7.44 2.21 3.74
C ARG A 73 6.60 1.11 3.11
N ILE A 74 5.32 1.37 2.88
CA ILE A 74 4.40 0.43 2.22
C ILE A 74 4.93 0.08 0.83
N ARG A 75 5.33 1.08 0.04
CA ARG A 75 5.93 0.87 -1.29
C ARG A 75 7.16 -0.06 -1.23
N ASN A 76 8.05 0.15 -0.27
CA ASN A 76 9.25 -0.69 -0.10
C ASN A 76 8.91 -2.12 0.29
N VAL A 77 7.91 -2.32 1.15
CA VAL A 77 7.43 -3.66 1.51
C VAL A 77 6.82 -4.36 0.28
N CYS A 78 5.99 -3.65 -0.50
CA CYS A 78 5.44 -4.20 -1.74
C CYS A 78 6.53 -4.59 -2.75
N LEU A 79 7.64 -3.86 -2.81
CA LEU A 79 8.79 -4.21 -3.66
C LEU A 79 9.44 -5.52 -3.19
N ALA A 80 9.67 -5.68 -1.88
CA ALA A 80 10.22 -6.92 -1.33
C ALA A 80 9.25 -8.10 -1.51
N PHE A 81 7.96 -7.86 -1.32
CA PHE A 81 6.91 -8.83 -1.58
C PHE A 81 6.92 -9.26 -3.05
N ARG A 82 7.00 -8.30 -3.99
CA ARG A 82 7.03 -8.60 -5.42
C ARG A 82 8.21 -9.50 -5.79
N ALA A 83 9.39 -9.21 -5.25
CA ALA A 83 10.57 -10.05 -5.43
C ALA A 83 10.39 -11.47 -4.88
N ALA A 84 9.73 -11.62 -3.72
CA ALA A 84 9.39 -12.93 -3.18
C ALA A 84 8.36 -13.67 -4.06
N SER A 85 7.36 -12.97 -4.59
CA SER A 85 6.38 -13.53 -5.52
C SER A 85 7.02 -14.02 -6.82
N ASP A 86 7.95 -13.24 -7.39
CA ASP A 86 8.67 -13.61 -8.63
C ASP A 86 9.56 -14.84 -8.46
N GLN A 87 10.01 -15.11 -7.23
CA GLN A 87 10.79 -16.31 -6.88
C GLN A 87 9.92 -17.48 -6.43
N ASN A 88 8.59 -17.36 -6.49
CA ASN A 88 7.62 -18.31 -5.92
C ASN A 88 7.92 -18.62 -4.42
N ASN A 89 8.53 -17.68 -3.71
CA ASN A 89 8.94 -17.84 -2.33
C ASN A 89 7.74 -17.58 -1.40
N ARG A 90 6.95 -18.62 -1.16
CA ARG A 90 5.75 -18.55 -0.32
C ARG A 90 6.02 -18.03 1.09
N ALA A 91 7.09 -18.49 1.74
CA ALA A 91 7.43 -18.04 3.10
C ALA A 91 7.77 -16.54 3.11
N GLY A 92 8.54 -16.08 2.11
CA GLY A 92 8.84 -14.67 1.90
C GLY A 92 7.58 -13.84 1.66
N CYS A 93 6.64 -14.33 0.84
CA CYS A 93 5.37 -13.67 0.60
C CYS A 93 4.50 -13.55 1.86
N LEU A 94 4.43 -14.62 2.68
CA LEU A 94 3.68 -14.59 3.94
C LEU A 94 4.27 -13.59 4.93
N SER A 95 5.60 -13.58 5.08
CA SER A 95 6.30 -12.60 5.92
C SER A 95 6.10 -11.17 5.42
N ALA A 96 6.19 -10.96 4.10
CA ALA A 96 5.96 -9.64 3.51
C ALA A 96 4.51 -9.16 3.66
N LEU A 97 3.52 -10.06 3.59
CA LEU A 97 2.11 -9.72 3.85
C LEU A 97 1.90 -9.23 5.28
N GLU A 98 2.47 -9.90 6.27
CA GLU A 98 2.37 -9.49 7.68
C GLU A 98 2.96 -8.09 7.90
N VAL A 99 4.14 -7.83 7.34
CA VAL A 99 4.78 -6.51 7.41
C VAL A 99 3.95 -5.46 6.66
N LEU A 100 3.35 -5.82 5.53
CA LEU A 100 2.51 -4.91 4.74
C LEU A 100 1.24 -4.51 5.49
N GLU A 101 0.56 -5.48 6.13
CA GLU A 101 -0.62 -5.23 6.98
C GLU A 101 -0.25 -4.31 8.16
N HIS A 102 0.91 -4.52 8.79
CA HIS A 102 1.40 -3.68 9.88
C HIS A 102 1.66 -2.23 9.43
N GLU A 103 2.45 -2.04 8.36
CA GLU A 103 2.78 -0.70 7.85
C GLU A 103 1.54 0.04 7.33
N TYR A 104 0.58 -0.68 6.74
CA TYR A 104 -0.72 -0.13 6.35
C TYR A 104 -1.49 0.42 7.55
N CYS A 105 -1.67 -0.39 8.60
CA CYS A 105 -2.38 0.03 9.81
C CYS A 105 -1.70 1.21 10.49
N PHE A 106 -0.37 1.17 10.57
CA PHE A 106 0.43 2.23 11.16
C PHE A 106 0.29 3.55 10.40
N LEU A 107 0.38 3.54 9.07
CA LEU A 107 0.17 4.74 8.25
C LEU A 107 -1.26 5.27 8.38
N LYS A 108 -2.26 4.38 8.38
CA LYS A 108 -3.68 4.74 8.52
C LYS A 108 -3.94 5.50 9.81
N ASN A 109 -3.44 4.98 10.93
CA ASN A 109 -3.58 5.65 12.22
C ASN A 109 -2.85 7.00 12.23
N LYS A 110 -1.65 7.07 11.66
CA LYS A 110 -0.86 8.31 11.64
C LYS A 110 -1.50 9.41 10.80
N LEU A 111 -2.06 9.08 9.65
CA LEU A 111 -2.76 10.05 8.81
C LEU A 111 -4.12 10.41 9.40
N HIS A 112 -4.81 9.48 10.05
CA HIS A 112 -6.04 9.78 10.78
C HIS A 112 -5.80 10.84 11.88
N GLU A 113 -4.75 10.68 12.69
CA GLU A 113 -4.34 11.68 13.70
C GLU A 113 -4.03 13.06 13.10
N LEU A 114 -3.54 13.11 11.86
CA LEU A 114 -3.11 14.35 11.21
C LEU A 114 -4.27 15.15 10.59
N PHE A 115 -5.36 14.46 10.20
CA PHE A 115 -6.53 15.07 9.56
C PHE A 115 -7.77 15.11 10.47
N GLN A 116 -7.61 14.82 11.77
CA GLN A 116 -8.66 15.00 12.79
C GLN A 116 -8.67 16.41 13.38
#